data_AF-A0A0R3RHG1-F1
#
_entry.id   AF-A0A0R3RHG1-F1
#
_cell.length_a   1.000
_cell.length_b   1.000
_cell.length_c   1.000
_cell.angle_alpha   90.00
_cell.angle_beta   90.00
_cell.angle_gamma   90.00
#
_symmetry.space_group_name_H-M   'P 1'
#
loop_
_entity.id
_entity.type
_entity.pdbx_description
1 polymer ?
#
loop_
_entity_poly.entity_id
_entity_poly.type
_entity_poly.pdbx_seq_one_letter_code
_entity_poly.pdbx_strand_id
1 'polypeptide(L)'
;MRIAWNKNATIKQNMKAMGLAYDSNKLFPLRPSMIRQVIAALEKEVEEEQIKQKKGRSYRLLARDIEFCVYMIERHGDDYEKMSRDAKNIYQDTPKQIQRKVRIFKESPEYSVYLKLRSQMM
;
A
#
# COMPACT_ATOMS: atom_id res chain seq x y z
N MET A 1 30.41 -51.31 6.26
CA MET A 1 30.29 -49.88 6.59
C MET A 1 29.32 -49.71 7.76
N ARG A 2 29.81 -49.76 9.01
CA ARG A 2 28.96 -49.65 10.20
C ARG A 2 29.53 -48.57 11.13
N ILE A 3 28.74 -47.49 11.23
CA ILE A 3 28.60 -46.59 12.38
C ILE A 3 29.84 -45.73 12.68
N ALA A 4 30.02 -44.67 11.90
CA ALA A 4 30.90 -43.56 12.25
C ALA A 4 30.18 -42.46 13.05
N TRP A 5 29.01 -42.78 13.61
CA TRP A 5 28.18 -41.86 14.40
C TRP A 5 28.12 -42.30 15.86
N ASN A 6 28.67 -41.49 16.76
CA ASN A 6 28.65 -41.78 18.20
C ASN A 6 27.41 -41.14 18.85
N LYS A 7 26.54 -41.96 19.44
CA LYS A 7 25.30 -41.52 20.10
C LYS A 7 25.54 -40.67 21.36
N ASN A 8 26.71 -40.79 21.98
CA ASN A 8 27.08 -40.05 23.19
C ASN A 8 27.88 -38.78 22.86
N ALA A 9 28.17 -38.53 21.59
CA ALA A 9 28.87 -37.33 21.13
C ALA A 9 27.88 -36.31 20.55
N THR A 10 28.26 -35.03 20.62
CA THR A 10 27.48 -33.97 19.99
C THR A 10 27.52 -34.08 18.46
N ILE A 11 26.49 -33.54 17.81
CA ILE A 11 26.41 -33.46 16.34
C ILE A 11 27.68 -32.82 15.75
N LYS A 12 28.19 -31.74 16.38
CA LYS A 12 29.42 -31.07 15.96
C LYS A 12 30.64 -31.99 15.99
N GLN A 13 30.80 -32.79 17.05
CA GLN A 13 31.91 -33.74 17.18
C GLN A 13 31.80 -34.86 16.15
N ASN A 14 30.59 -35.42 15.95
CA ASN A 14 30.35 -36.45 14.95
C ASN A 14 30.61 -35.93 13.52
N MET A 15 30.07 -34.76 13.17
CA MET A 15 30.31 -34.16 11.85
C MET A 15 31.79 -33.88 11.63
N LYS A 16 32.50 -33.33 12.62
CA LYS A 16 33.95 -33.11 12.53
C LYS A 16 34.73 -34.42 12.37
N ALA A 17 34.38 -35.46 13.12
CA ALA A 17 35.03 -36.79 13.01
C ALA A 17 34.80 -37.44 11.63
N MET A 18 33.67 -37.12 11.00
CA MET A 18 33.32 -37.55 9.65
C MET A 18 33.93 -36.69 8.54
N GLY A 19 34.71 -35.64 8.88
CA GLY A 19 35.22 -34.68 7.90
C GLY A 19 34.15 -33.76 7.30
N LEU A 20 33.00 -33.63 7.96
CA LEU A 20 31.86 -32.83 7.52
C LEU A 20 31.80 -31.48 8.23
N ALA A 21 31.22 -30.51 7.52
CA ALA A 21 30.92 -29.18 8.03
C ALA A 21 29.75 -29.19 9.02
N TYR A 22 29.97 -28.82 10.28
CA TYR A 22 28.84 -28.60 11.21
C TYR A 22 28.04 -27.34 10.88
N ASP A 23 28.73 -26.30 10.41
CA ASP A 23 28.14 -25.00 10.07
C ASP A 23 28.83 -24.45 8.83
N SER A 24 28.11 -24.48 7.70
CA SER A 24 28.62 -24.03 6.41
C SER A 24 28.95 -22.53 6.40
N ASN A 25 28.18 -21.72 7.13
CA ASN A 25 28.38 -20.27 7.17
C ASN A 25 29.68 -19.90 7.90
N LYS A 26 30.14 -20.76 8.84
CA LYS A 26 31.43 -20.60 9.50
C LYS A 26 32.61 -21.08 8.67
N LEU A 27 32.42 -22.09 7.82
CA LEU A 27 33.48 -22.58 6.94
C LEU A 27 33.71 -21.68 5.74
N PHE A 28 32.63 -21.10 5.20
CA PHE A 28 32.68 -20.22 4.03
C PHE A 28 32.04 -18.88 4.38
N PRO A 29 32.75 -18.01 5.13
CA PRO A 29 32.24 -16.69 5.45
C PRO A 29 32.03 -15.89 4.16
N LEU A 30 30.85 -15.30 4.02
CA LEU A 30 30.55 -14.44 2.88
C LEU A 30 31.47 -13.21 2.91
N ARG A 31 31.90 -12.77 1.72
CA ARG A 31 32.72 -11.56 1.59
C ARG A 31 31.94 -10.35 2.15
N PRO A 32 32.54 -9.51 3.02
CA PRO A 32 31.85 -8.35 3.60
C PRO A 32 31.26 -7.39 2.56
N SER A 33 31.88 -7.26 1.39
CA SER A 33 31.36 -6.45 0.28
C SER A 33 30.03 -6.97 -0.26
N MET A 34 29.91 -8.28 -0.40
CA MET A 34 28.70 -8.94 -0.87
C MET A 34 27.58 -8.82 0.15
N ILE A 35 27.90 -8.97 1.45
CA ILE A 35 26.94 -8.75 2.54
C ILE A 35 26.38 -7.32 2.48
N ARG A 36 27.24 -6.31 2.35
CA ARG A 36 26.82 -4.91 2.24
C ARG A 36 25.93 -4.65 1.02
N GLN A 37 26.25 -5.23 -0.13
CA GLN A 37 25.43 -5.10 -1.35
C GLN A 37 24.04 -5.68 -1.16
N VAL A 38 23.93 -6.87 -0.57
CA VAL A 38 22.63 -7.51 -0.31
C VAL A 38 21.82 -6.71 0.71
N ILE A 39 22.45 -6.23 1.78
CA ILE A 39 21.77 -5.38 2.79
C ILE A 39 21.24 -4.11 2.13
N ALA A 40 22.06 -3.39 1.37
CA ALA A 40 21.64 -2.16 0.71
C ALA A 40 20.50 -2.38 -0.30
N ALA A 41 20.51 -3.51 -1.01
CA ALA A 41 19.41 -3.87 -1.92
C ALA A 41 18.10 -4.12 -1.15
N LEU A 42 18.16 -4.87 -0.05
CA LEU A 42 17.00 -5.15 0.80
C LEU A 42 16.45 -3.88 1.46
N GLU A 43 17.32 -3.01 1.97
CA GLU A 43 16.93 -1.71 2.55
C GLU A 43 16.19 -0.86 1.53
N LYS A 44 16.68 -0.82 0.28
CA LYS A 44 16.02 -0.11 -0.81
C LYS A 44 14.65 -0.70 -1.14
N GLU A 45 14.51 -2.01 -1.22
CA GLU A 45 13.22 -2.68 -1.46
C GLU A 45 12.20 -2.37 -0.34
N VAL A 46 12.65 -2.40 0.92
CA VAL A 46 11.82 -2.03 2.07
C VAL A 46 11.36 -0.57 1.96
N GLU A 47 12.25 0.35 1.59
CA GLU A 47 11.90 1.76 1.43
C GLU A 47 10.91 1.97 0.28
N GLU A 48 11.10 1.31 -0.86
CA GLU A 48 10.18 1.37 -1.99
C GLU A 48 8.79 0.84 -1.64
N GLU A 49 8.69 -0.27 -0.92
CA GLU A 49 7.42 -0.83 -0.44
C GLU A 49 6.74 0.11 0.58
N GLN A 50 7.50 0.72 1.49
CA GLN A 50 6.96 1.73 2.40
C GLN A 50 6.39 2.94 1.64
N ILE A 51 7.06 3.41 0.58
CA ILE A 51 6.57 4.51 -0.26
C ILE A 51 5.28 4.10 -0.98
N LYS A 52 5.20 2.89 -1.53
CA LYS A 52 3.98 2.37 -2.18
C LYS A 52 2.82 2.26 -1.18
N GLN A 53 3.07 1.75 0.02
CA GLN A 53 2.07 1.67 1.08
C GLN A 53 1.56 3.05 1.50
N LYS A 54 2.47 4.03 1.66
CA LYS A 54 2.12 5.42 1.97
C LYS A 54 1.28 6.09 0.87
N LYS A 55 1.56 5.81 -0.40
CA LYS A 55 0.78 6.35 -1.53
C LYS A 55 -0.68 5.87 -1.55
N GLY A 56 -0.97 4.71 -0.95
CA GLY A 56 -2.31 4.13 -0.94
C GLY A 56 -2.87 3.85 -2.35
N ARG A 57 -4.09 3.32 -2.42
CA ARG A 57 -4.83 3.24 -3.68
C ARG A 57 -5.49 4.59 -3.96
N SER A 58 -5.16 5.23 -5.07
CA SER A 58 -5.90 6.41 -5.53
C SER A 58 -7.21 5.95 -6.17
N TYR A 59 -8.34 6.34 -5.59
CA TYR A 59 -9.64 6.12 -6.20
C TYR A 59 -9.98 7.32 -7.08
N ARG A 60 -10.29 7.09 -8.35
CA ARG A 60 -10.77 8.13 -9.28
C ARG A 60 -12.27 7.94 -9.48
N LEU A 61 -13.02 9.03 -9.40
CA LEU A 61 -14.44 9.03 -9.73
C LEU A 61 -14.60 9.00 -11.26
N LEU A 62 -15.71 8.41 -11.71
CA LEU A 62 -16.10 8.53 -13.11
C LEU A 62 -16.59 9.95 -13.39
N ALA A 63 -16.49 10.41 -14.64
CA ALA A 63 -16.95 11.74 -15.06
C ALA A 63 -18.40 12.01 -14.62
N ARG A 64 -19.30 11.02 -14.74
CA ARG A 64 -20.69 11.12 -14.28
C ARG A 64 -20.80 11.38 -12.77
N ASP A 65 -19.98 10.71 -11.96
CA ASP A 65 -20.00 10.92 -10.51
C ASP A 65 -19.40 12.28 -10.14
N ILE A 66 -18.46 12.79 -10.93
CA ILE A 66 -17.91 14.15 -10.77
C ILE A 66 -19.00 15.18 -11.04
N GLU A 67 -19.71 15.08 -12.16
CA GLU A 67 -20.85 15.96 -12.49
C GLU A 67 -21.92 15.92 -11.40
N PHE A 68 -22.23 14.72 -10.90
CA PHE A 68 -23.15 14.53 -9.78
C PHE A 68 -22.67 15.26 -8.52
N CYS A 69 -21.39 15.12 -8.15
CA CYS A 69 -20.82 15.80 -6.98
C CYS A 69 -20.86 17.32 -7.13
N VAL A 70 -20.51 17.86 -8.30
CA VAL A 70 -20.57 19.31 -8.58
C VAL A 70 -21.98 19.83 -8.36
N TYR A 71 -22.98 19.21 -9.00
CA TYR A 71 -24.39 19.58 -8.86
C TYR A 71 -24.88 19.52 -7.40
N MET A 72 -24.52 18.46 -6.67
CA MET A 72 -24.93 18.29 -5.27
C MET A 72 -24.32 19.36 -4.36
N ILE A 73 -23.03 19.68 -4.54
CA ILE A 73 -22.33 20.70 -3.76
C ILE A 73 -22.94 22.08 -4.02
N GLU A 74 -23.27 22.41 -5.27
CA GLU A 74 -23.86 23.70 -5.63
C GLU A 74 -25.27 23.89 -5.07
N ARG A 75 -26.09 22.84 -5.08
CA ARG A 75 -27.50 22.92 -4.68
C ARG A 75 -27.72 22.74 -3.17
N HIS A 76 -26.98 21.82 -2.55
CA HIS A 76 -27.21 21.40 -1.16
C HIS A 76 -26.02 21.67 -0.22
N GLY A 77 -24.87 22.11 -0.73
CA GLY A 77 -23.69 22.42 0.09
C GLY A 77 -23.10 21.16 0.74
N ASP A 78 -23.16 21.08 2.07
CA ASP A 78 -22.71 19.92 2.86
C ASP A 78 -23.90 19.14 3.50
N ASP A 79 -25.16 19.44 3.13
CA ASP A 79 -26.35 18.73 3.63
C ASP A 79 -26.57 17.39 2.90
N TYR A 80 -25.81 16.35 3.27
CA TYR A 80 -25.87 15.03 2.61
C TYR A 80 -27.25 14.33 2.72
N GLU A 81 -28.04 14.64 3.74
CA GLU A 81 -29.41 14.11 3.84
C GLU A 81 -30.31 14.65 2.72
N LYS A 82 -30.20 15.95 2.40
CA LYS A 82 -30.94 16.55 1.29
C LYS A 82 -30.47 16.02 -0.05
N MET A 83 -29.15 15.83 -0.22
CA MET A 83 -28.58 15.22 -1.43
C MET A 83 -29.15 13.82 -1.69
N SER A 84 -29.36 13.02 -0.63
CA SER A 84 -29.92 11.67 -0.79
C SER A 84 -31.36 11.68 -1.31
N ARG A 85 -32.12 12.74 -1.02
CA ARG A 85 -33.52 12.92 -1.44
C ARG A 85 -33.66 13.66 -2.76
N ASP A 86 -32.57 14.13 -3.34
CA ASP A 86 -32.59 14.90 -4.60
C ASP A 86 -32.90 13.97 -5.78
N ALA A 87 -33.69 14.47 -6.75
CA ALA A 87 -34.11 13.71 -7.92
C ALA A 87 -32.93 13.23 -8.80
N LYS A 88 -31.78 13.90 -8.74
CA LYS A 88 -30.57 13.51 -9.48
C LYS A 88 -29.87 12.29 -8.86
N ASN A 89 -30.23 11.92 -7.63
CA ASN A 89 -29.77 10.68 -6.98
C ASN A 89 -30.51 9.45 -7.54
N ILE A 90 -30.32 9.18 -8.83
CA ILE A 90 -31.02 8.12 -9.57
C ILE A 90 -30.79 6.74 -8.95
N TYR A 91 -29.57 6.50 -8.45
CA TYR A 91 -29.17 5.23 -7.86
C TYR A 91 -29.47 5.12 -6.36
N GLN A 92 -30.16 6.11 -5.79
CA GLN A 92 -30.57 6.10 -4.38
C GLN A 92 -29.37 5.93 -3.43
N ASP A 93 -28.26 6.59 -3.75
CA ASP A 93 -27.08 6.60 -2.88
C ASP A 93 -27.47 7.13 -1.49
N THR A 94 -27.06 6.40 -0.45
CA THR A 94 -27.23 6.83 0.93
C THR A 94 -26.42 8.09 1.22
N PRO A 95 -26.78 8.90 2.24
CA PRO A 95 -26.02 10.08 2.62
C PRO A 95 -24.52 9.82 2.81
N LYS A 96 -24.15 8.68 3.40
CA LYS A 96 -22.75 8.27 3.59
C LYS A 96 -22.04 7.94 2.28
N GLN A 97 -22.72 7.34 1.31
CA GLN A 97 -22.15 7.06 -0.02
C GLN A 97 -21.91 8.37 -0.78
N ILE A 98 -22.87 9.30 -0.75
CA ILE A 98 -22.71 10.62 -1.35
C ILE A 98 -21.57 11.38 -0.68
N GLN A 99 -21.51 11.38 0.65
CA GLN A 99 -20.40 11.98 1.41
C GLN A 99 -19.05 11.40 0.99
N ARG A 100 -18.96 10.08 0.81
CA ARG A 100 -17.74 9.42 0.34
C ARG A 100 -17.37 9.88 -1.07
N LYS A 101 -18.33 9.96 -2.01
CA LYS A 101 -18.09 10.46 -3.36
C LYS A 101 -17.60 11.91 -3.33
N VAL A 102 -18.27 12.79 -2.58
CA VAL A 102 -17.87 14.20 -2.42
C VAL A 102 -16.48 14.32 -1.80
N ARG A 103 -16.14 13.50 -0.79
CA ARG A 103 -14.80 13.48 -0.21
C ARG A 103 -13.74 13.12 -1.23
N ILE A 104 -13.96 12.04 -1.98
CA ILE A 104 -13.02 11.61 -3.03
C ILE A 104 -12.91 12.69 -4.12
N PHE A 105 -14.02 13.34 -4.48
CA PHE A 105 -14.00 14.46 -5.41
C PHE A 105 -13.13 15.60 -4.89
N LYS A 106 -13.30 16.03 -3.62
CA LYS A 106 -12.47 17.09 -3.00
C LYS A 106 -10.98 16.75 -2.96
N GLU A 107 -10.62 15.47 -2.85
CA GLU A 107 -9.24 14.97 -2.89
C GLU A 107 -8.67 14.85 -4.33
N SER A 108 -9.54 14.91 -5.34
CA SER A 108 -9.18 14.72 -6.75
C SER A 108 -8.64 16.01 -7.39
N PRO A 109 -7.74 15.92 -8.39
CA PRO A 109 -7.24 17.10 -9.10
C PRO A 109 -8.34 17.90 -9.80
N GLU A 110 -9.43 17.26 -10.19
CA GLU A 110 -10.59 17.85 -10.85
C GLU A 110 -11.29 18.90 -9.97
N TYR A 111 -11.23 18.75 -8.65
CA TYR A 111 -11.78 19.74 -7.71
C TYR A 111 -11.07 21.09 -7.81
N SER A 112 -9.76 21.10 -8.06
CA SER A 112 -9.01 22.34 -8.26
C SER A 112 -9.48 23.12 -9.49
N VAL A 113 -9.90 22.39 -10.54
CA VAL A 113 -10.47 22.97 -11.76
C VAL A 113 -11.86 23.54 -11.48
N TYR A 114 -12.69 22.78 -10.76
CA TYR A 114 -14.00 23.23 -10.29
C TYR A 114 -13.92 24.53 -9.49
N LEU A 115 -12.98 24.64 -8.54
CA LEU A 115 -12.80 25.86 -7.75
C LEU A 115 -12.44 27.08 -8.60
N LYS A 116 -11.56 26.91 -9.61
CA LYS A 116 -11.20 27.98 -10.55
C LYS A 116 -12.41 28.45 -11.35
N LEU A 117 -13.16 27.51 -11.94
CA LEU A 117 -14.36 27.81 -12.71
C LEU A 117 -15.42 28.51 -11.84
N ARG A 118 -15.65 28.00 -10.63
CA ARG A 118 -16.59 28.61 -9.68
C ARG A 118 -16.20 30.03 -9.30
N SER A 119 -14.91 30.29 -9.08
CA SER A 119 -14.42 31.63 -8.75
C SER A 119 -14.52 32.64 -9.90
N GLN A 120 -14.59 32.18 -11.14
CA GLN A 120 -14.79 33.03 -12.33
C GLN A 120 -16.26 33.34 -12.60
N MET A 121 -17.18 32.56 -12.02
CA MET A 121 -18.62 32.64 -12.27
C MET A 121 -19.35 33.46 -11.20
N MET A 122 -18.67 33.83 -10.11
CA MET A 122 -19.10 34.79 -9.08
C MET A 122 -18.48 36.15 -9.33
#